data_AF-A0A536HYQ7-F1
#
_entry.id   AF-A0A536HYQ7-F1
#
_cell.length_a   1.000
_cell.length_b   1.000
_cell.length_c   1.000
_cell.angle_alpha   90.00
_cell.angle_beta   90.00
_cell.angle_gamma   90.00
#
_symmetry.space_group_name_H-M   'P 1'
#
loop_
_entity.id
_entity.type
_entity.pdbx_description
1 polymer ?
#
loop_
_entity_poly.entity_id
_entity_poly.type
_entity_poly.pdbx_seq_one_letter_code
_entity_poly.pdbx_strand_id
1 'polypeptide(L)'
;MPFVPLVLLADVRELDVAGTKQVGDLLRRRFLDALLDLGEVIAVRRHSCSLVADSKPTAPVGNSSTLVSRPEPGPCPRHDAHVETLYFDVLQFLYHLALAILVGGAVVLGAAAAPAIFASVRSRGEAGAIFGGVLGRYDGLAILCVVLIIVTSVLKATAFEVTGAPETRLVVRWLALLVLCGATLYSSAWANPVARTIRAQTPDWDDLRDDAPLRREFASMHRGSRRAMTVAIFAGIVAMFLS
;
A
#
# COMPACT_ATOMS: atom_id res chain seq x y z
N MET A 1 -28.72 17.30 -28.14
CA MET A 1 -28.67 15.97 -27.50
C MET A 1 -27.80 15.05 -28.37
N PRO A 2 -26.48 14.93 -28.19
CA PRO A 2 -25.72 13.97 -28.98
C PRO A 2 -25.76 12.59 -28.30
N PHE A 3 -26.13 11.59 -29.10
CA PHE A 3 -26.04 10.16 -28.79
C PHE A 3 -24.56 9.76 -28.63
N VAL A 4 -24.22 9.14 -27.51
CA VAL A 4 -22.94 8.43 -27.33
C VAL A 4 -23.19 6.95 -27.69
N PRO A 5 -22.38 6.33 -28.58
CA PRO A 5 -22.64 4.97 -29.04
C PRO A 5 -22.24 3.94 -27.97
N LEU A 6 -23.21 3.11 -27.60
CA LEU A 6 -23.16 2.03 -26.60
C LEU A 6 -22.32 0.80 -27.02
N VAL A 7 -21.57 0.89 -28.11
CA VAL A 7 -20.84 -0.24 -28.72
C VAL A 7 -19.46 -0.46 -28.09
N LEU A 8 -18.96 0.47 -27.27
CA LEU A 8 -17.64 0.39 -26.63
C LEU A 8 -17.63 -0.32 -25.26
N LEU A 9 -18.77 -0.78 -24.74
CA LEU A 9 -18.88 -1.38 -23.40
C LEU A 9 -18.87 -2.92 -23.38
N ALA A 10 -19.10 -3.57 -24.52
CA ALA A 10 -19.08 -5.04 -24.60
C ALA A 10 -17.64 -5.58 -24.62
N ASP A 11 -16.72 -4.90 -25.29
CA ASP A 11 -15.32 -5.33 -25.48
C ASP A 11 -14.44 -5.08 -24.23
N VAL A 12 -14.88 -4.17 -23.33
CA VAL A 12 -14.16 -3.85 -22.08
C VAL A 12 -14.31 -4.96 -21.03
N ARG A 13 -15.35 -5.81 -21.10
CA ARG A 13 -15.58 -6.87 -20.11
C ARG A 13 -14.65 -8.07 -20.25
N GLU A 14 -14.15 -8.37 -21.45
CA GLU A 14 -13.23 -9.50 -21.68
C GLU A 14 -11.75 -9.08 -21.59
N LEU A 15 -11.38 -7.84 -21.93
CA LEU A 15 -10.02 -7.33 -21.71
C LEU A 15 -9.68 -7.12 -20.21
N ASP A 16 -10.68 -6.93 -19.36
CA ASP A 16 -10.50 -6.45 -17.97
C ASP A 16 -10.23 -7.57 -16.94
N VAL A 17 -10.67 -8.81 -17.18
CA VAL A 17 -10.43 -9.94 -16.26
C VAL A 17 -9.09 -10.64 -16.53
N ALA A 18 -8.68 -10.74 -17.80
CA ALA A 18 -7.35 -11.23 -18.16
C ALA A 18 -6.26 -10.20 -17.82
N GLY A 19 -6.53 -8.92 -18.07
CA GLY A 19 -5.61 -7.82 -17.79
C GLY A 19 -5.36 -7.58 -16.31
N THR A 20 -6.36 -7.67 -15.43
CA THR A 20 -6.16 -7.44 -13.98
C THR A 20 -5.36 -8.54 -13.28
N LYS A 21 -5.57 -9.81 -13.65
CA LYS A 21 -4.70 -10.91 -13.17
C LYS A 21 -3.29 -10.81 -13.75
N GLN A 22 -3.17 -10.49 -15.03
CA GLN A 22 -1.88 -10.40 -15.71
C GLN A 22 -1.06 -9.19 -15.25
N VAL A 23 -1.69 -8.02 -15.04
CA VAL A 23 -1.07 -6.83 -14.46
C VAL A 23 -0.77 -7.04 -12.99
N GLY A 24 -1.65 -7.69 -12.24
CA GLY A 24 -1.40 -8.11 -10.86
C GLY A 24 -0.19 -9.03 -10.77
N ASP A 25 -0.06 -10.02 -11.65
CA ASP A 25 1.09 -10.93 -11.69
C ASP A 25 2.36 -10.26 -12.22
N LEU A 26 2.27 -9.34 -13.19
CA LEU A 26 3.41 -8.58 -13.71
C LEU A 26 3.95 -7.58 -12.70
N LEU A 27 3.07 -6.82 -12.04
CA LEU A 27 3.47 -5.94 -10.94
C LEU A 27 3.98 -6.79 -9.78
N ARG A 28 3.26 -7.84 -9.37
CA ARG A 28 3.69 -8.67 -8.25
C ARG A 28 5.06 -9.28 -8.51
N ARG A 29 5.29 -9.94 -9.64
CA ARG A 29 6.60 -10.58 -9.89
C ARG A 29 7.67 -9.52 -10.13
N ARG A 30 7.56 -8.71 -11.18
CA ARG A 30 8.67 -7.82 -11.55
C ARG A 30 8.93 -6.70 -10.55
N PHE A 31 7.90 -6.18 -9.89
CA PHE A 31 8.08 -5.10 -8.93
C PHE A 31 8.52 -5.61 -7.55
N LEU A 32 7.98 -6.73 -7.06
CA LEU A 32 8.49 -7.31 -5.79
C LEU A 32 9.88 -7.89 -5.97
N ASP A 33 10.17 -8.56 -7.09
CA ASP A 33 11.50 -9.08 -7.36
C ASP A 33 12.51 -7.93 -7.41
N ALA A 34 12.18 -6.82 -8.08
CA ALA A 34 13.01 -5.63 -8.09
C ALA A 34 13.17 -4.99 -6.69
N LEU A 35 12.12 -4.99 -5.86
CA LEU A 35 12.20 -4.49 -4.47
C LEU A 35 13.00 -5.41 -3.55
N LEU A 36 12.90 -6.73 -3.73
CA LEU A 36 13.63 -7.73 -2.95
C LEU A 36 15.11 -7.75 -3.33
N ASP A 37 15.42 -7.70 -4.62
CA ASP A 37 16.78 -7.57 -5.15
C ASP A 37 17.44 -6.27 -4.63
N LEU A 38 16.67 -5.18 -4.60
CA LEU A 38 17.09 -3.92 -4.01
C LEU A 38 17.33 -4.03 -2.49
N GLY A 39 16.50 -4.78 -1.77
CA GLY A 39 16.70 -5.08 -0.35
C GLY A 39 17.96 -5.92 -0.08
N GLU A 40 18.27 -6.88 -0.96
CA GLU A 40 19.49 -7.70 -0.90
C GLU A 40 20.74 -6.84 -1.12
N VAL A 41 20.74 -5.96 -2.12
CA VAL A 41 21.84 -5.02 -2.39
C VAL A 41 22.14 -4.14 -1.17
N ILE A 42 21.11 -3.70 -0.44
CA ILE A 42 21.26 -2.89 0.78
C ILE A 42 21.82 -3.70 1.94
N ALA A 43 21.34 -4.94 2.13
CA ALA A 43 21.87 -5.83 3.15
C ALA A 43 23.37 -6.11 2.93
N VAL A 44 23.77 -6.32 1.67
CA VAL A 44 25.17 -6.54 1.28
C VAL A 44 26.02 -5.28 1.48
N ARG A 45 25.55 -4.09 1.07
CA ARG A 45 26.28 -2.83 1.30
C ARG A 45 26.48 -2.53 2.78
N ARG A 46 25.46 -2.75 3.61
CA ARG A 46 25.54 -2.52 5.06
C ARG A 46 26.56 -3.44 5.73
N HIS A 47 26.59 -4.73 5.36
CA HIS A 47 27.60 -5.66 5.86
C HIS A 47 29.01 -5.23 5.44
N SER A 48 29.18 -4.69 4.23
CA SER A 48 30.47 -4.22 3.74
C SER A 48 30.97 -2.98 4.48
N CYS A 49 30.10 -2.01 4.77
CA CYS A 49 30.47 -0.81 5.56
C CYS A 49 30.76 -1.16 7.03
N SER A 50 30.04 -2.11 7.62
CA SER A 50 30.31 -2.58 8.99
C SER A 50 31.66 -3.28 9.10
N LEU A 51 32.09 -4.02 8.07
CA LEU A 51 33.40 -4.70 8.04
C LEU A 51 34.56 -3.71 7.89
N VAL A 52 34.36 -2.60 7.17
CA VAL A 52 35.36 -1.52 7.04
C VAL A 52 35.47 -0.69 8.33
N ALA A 53 34.39 -0.53 9.10
CA ALA A 53 34.44 0.17 10.38
C ALA A 53 35.14 -0.63 11.50
N ASP A 54 35.20 -1.96 11.38
CA ASP A 54 35.78 -2.86 12.39
C ASP A 54 37.24 -3.28 12.07
N SER A 55 37.85 -2.73 11.02
CA SER A 55 39.29 -2.85 10.80
C SER A 55 40.05 -1.98 11.80
N LYS A 56 40.18 -2.50 13.03
CA LYS A 56 41.02 -1.99 14.11
C LYS A 56 42.47 -1.87 13.60
N PRO A 57 43.11 -0.70 13.66
CA PRO A 57 44.51 -0.59 13.29
C PRO A 57 45.33 -1.36 14.31
N THR A 58 45.99 -2.44 13.87
CA THR A 58 47.08 -3.07 14.60
C THR A 58 48.16 -2.02 14.84
N ALA A 59 48.24 -1.53 16.07
CA ALA A 59 49.25 -0.58 16.51
C ALA A 59 50.66 -1.20 16.39
N PRO A 60 51.62 -0.55 15.71
CA PRO A 60 53.02 -0.90 15.88
C PRO A 60 53.57 -0.22 17.13
N VAL A 61 54.19 -1.02 17.99
CA VAL A 61 55.04 -0.56 19.09
C VAL A 61 56.28 0.10 18.48
N GLY A 62 56.53 1.38 18.77
CA GLY A 62 57.77 2.05 18.38
C GLY A 62 57.81 3.55 18.69
N ASN A 63 58.61 3.92 19.69
CA ASN A 63 58.96 5.29 20.06
C ASN A 63 59.62 6.09 18.92
N SER A 64 59.25 7.37 18.75
CA SER A 64 60.14 8.55 18.76
C SER A 64 59.50 9.76 18.08
N SER A 65 59.79 10.94 18.66
CA SER A 65 59.34 12.28 18.28
C SER A 65 59.70 12.69 16.85
N THR A 66 58.72 13.13 16.06
CA THR A 66 58.94 14.07 14.92
C THR A 66 57.64 14.75 14.48
N LEU A 67 57.71 16.09 14.46
CA LEU A 67 57.05 17.09 13.62
C LEU A 67 55.77 16.73 12.82
N VAL A 68 54.72 17.47 13.19
CA VAL A 68 53.71 18.11 12.33
C VAL A 68 53.91 17.96 10.82
N SER A 69 53.05 17.14 10.22
CA SER A 69 52.41 17.43 8.93
C SER A 69 51.06 16.69 8.93
N ARG A 70 49.98 17.43 9.19
CA ARG A 70 48.62 16.91 8.98
C ARG A 70 48.46 16.66 7.48
N PRO A 71 48.16 15.43 7.03
CA PRO A 71 47.64 15.26 5.69
C PRO A 71 46.22 15.84 5.71
N GLU A 72 45.99 16.85 4.85
CA GLU A 72 44.64 17.31 4.51
C GLU A 72 43.76 16.08 4.21
N PRO A 73 42.55 15.96 4.79
CA PRO A 73 41.65 14.88 4.44
C PRO A 73 41.27 15.05 2.97
N GLY A 74 41.78 14.16 2.12
CA GLY A 74 41.42 14.10 0.71
C GLY A 74 39.89 14.05 0.55
N PRO A 75 39.31 14.65 -0.50
CA PRO A 75 37.86 14.66 -0.68
C PRO A 75 37.35 13.22 -0.75
N CYS A 76 36.66 12.76 0.30
CA CYS A 76 35.90 11.51 0.22
C CYS A 76 34.93 11.61 -0.98
N PRO A 77 34.73 10.51 -1.73
CA PRO A 77 33.93 10.55 -2.95
C PRO A 77 32.51 10.94 -2.58
N ARG A 78 32.12 12.14 -3.01
CA ARG A 78 30.77 12.75 -2.85
C ARG A 78 29.66 11.94 -3.55
N HIS A 79 30.00 10.83 -4.21
CA HIS A 79 29.11 10.04 -5.05
C HIS A 79 28.13 9.18 -4.25
N ASP A 80 28.54 8.67 -3.07
CA ASP A 80 27.68 7.77 -2.28
C ASP A 80 26.50 8.49 -1.61
N ALA A 81 26.69 9.74 -1.16
CA ALA A 81 25.63 10.51 -0.50
C ALA A 81 24.43 10.79 -1.43
N HIS A 82 24.68 11.03 -2.72
CA HIS A 82 23.60 11.30 -3.69
C HIS A 82 22.73 10.06 -3.96
N VAL A 83 23.33 8.87 -3.96
CA VAL A 83 22.62 7.60 -4.21
C VAL A 83 21.74 7.24 -3.01
N GLU A 84 22.24 7.42 -1.78
CA GLU A 84 21.46 7.20 -0.55
C GLU A 84 20.25 8.14 -0.46
N THR A 85 20.43 9.40 -0.88
CA THR A 85 19.34 10.40 -0.87
C THR A 85 18.25 10.04 -1.89
N LEU A 86 18.64 9.70 -3.12
CA LEU A 86 17.68 9.32 -4.18
C LEU A 86 16.88 8.08 -3.80
N TYR A 87 17.53 7.10 -3.17
CA TYR A 87 16.86 5.89 -2.70
C TYR A 87 15.79 6.19 -1.63
N PHE A 88 16.14 6.99 -0.64
CA PHE A 88 15.20 7.43 0.39
C PHE A 88 14.00 8.17 -0.22
N ASP A 89 14.25 9.08 -1.16
CA ASP A 89 13.21 9.85 -1.84
C ASP A 89 12.23 8.95 -2.61
N VAL A 90 12.74 7.94 -3.31
CA VAL A 90 11.90 6.97 -4.04
C VAL A 90 11.05 6.15 -3.08
N LEU A 91 11.63 5.63 -1.99
CA LEU A 91 10.87 4.88 -0.98
C LEU A 91 9.79 5.76 -0.34
N GLN A 92 10.14 6.99 0.04
CA GLN A 92 9.24 7.94 0.65
C GLN A 92 8.09 8.30 -0.30
N PHE A 93 8.39 8.52 -1.57
CA PHE A 93 7.40 8.77 -2.61
C PHE A 93 6.45 7.58 -2.79
N LEU A 94 6.98 6.36 -2.94
CA LEU A 94 6.15 5.16 -3.11
C LEU A 94 5.25 4.89 -1.90
N TYR A 95 5.77 5.08 -0.70
CA TYR A 95 5.01 4.96 0.55
C TYR A 95 3.84 5.97 0.59
N HIS A 96 4.10 7.25 0.31
CA HIS A 96 3.06 8.29 0.31
C HIS A 96 2.06 8.12 -0.82
N LEU A 97 2.52 7.70 -2.01
CA LEU A 97 1.66 7.39 -3.14
C LEU A 97 0.70 6.25 -2.79
N ALA A 98 1.21 5.17 -2.18
CA ALA A 98 0.38 4.04 -1.77
C ALA A 98 -0.65 4.46 -0.71
N LEU A 99 -0.25 5.25 0.30
CA LEU A 99 -1.18 5.81 1.27
C LEU A 99 -2.23 6.73 0.63
N ALA A 100 -1.83 7.61 -0.28
CA ALA A 100 -2.73 8.54 -0.95
C ALA A 100 -3.77 7.80 -1.81
N ILE A 101 -3.35 6.78 -2.57
CA ILE A 101 -4.26 5.96 -3.36
C ILE A 101 -5.24 5.20 -2.45
N LEU A 102 -4.74 4.62 -1.35
CA LEU A 102 -5.54 3.79 -0.45
C LEU A 102 -6.52 4.62 0.41
N VAL A 103 -6.08 5.74 0.96
CA VAL A 103 -6.95 6.64 1.75
C VAL A 103 -7.85 7.45 0.84
N GLY A 104 -7.28 8.09 -0.18
CA GLY A 104 -8.02 8.92 -1.14
C GLY A 104 -9.03 8.12 -1.95
N GLY A 105 -8.64 6.94 -2.42
CA GLY A 105 -9.54 6.04 -3.15
C GLY A 105 -10.72 5.58 -2.29
N ALA A 106 -10.48 5.20 -1.03
CA ALA A 106 -11.54 4.83 -0.10
C ALA A 106 -12.51 5.99 0.18
N VAL A 107 -11.99 7.21 0.35
CA VAL A 107 -12.81 8.42 0.54
C VAL A 107 -13.65 8.71 -0.71
N VAL A 108 -13.04 8.73 -1.90
CA VAL A 108 -13.76 8.99 -3.16
C VAL A 108 -14.84 7.94 -3.40
N LEU A 109 -14.54 6.66 -3.20
CA LEU A 109 -15.51 5.59 -3.40
C LEU A 109 -16.66 5.66 -2.39
N GLY A 110 -16.35 5.86 -1.11
CA GLY A 110 -17.34 5.86 -0.03
C GLY A 110 -18.21 7.12 0.01
N ALA A 111 -17.61 8.29 -0.20
CA ALA A 111 -18.28 9.57 0.00
C ALA A 111 -18.82 10.20 -1.29
N ALA A 112 -18.27 9.86 -2.47
CA ALA A 112 -18.70 10.43 -3.73
C ALA A 112 -19.31 9.38 -4.67
N ALA A 113 -18.55 8.34 -5.04
CA ALA A 113 -18.98 7.39 -6.06
C ALA A 113 -20.21 6.58 -5.62
N ALA A 114 -20.23 6.04 -4.40
CA ALA A 114 -21.38 5.31 -3.89
C ALA A 114 -22.66 6.18 -3.87
N PRO A 115 -22.69 7.35 -3.19
CA PRO A 115 -23.90 8.20 -3.21
C PRO A 115 -24.36 8.58 -4.62
N ALA A 116 -23.44 8.92 -5.52
CA ALA A 116 -23.78 9.30 -6.89
C ALA A 116 -24.46 8.15 -7.67
N ILE A 117 -23.93 6.93 -7.55
CA ILE A 117 -24.50 5.74 -8.22
C ILE A 117 -25.87 5.39 -7.64
N PHE A 118 -26.00 5.35 -6.31
CA PHE A 118 -27.26 5.01 -5.65
C PHE A 118 -28.35 6.08 -5.80
N ALA A 119 -27.98 7.34 -6.10
CA ALA A 119 -28.93 8.41 -6.40
C ALA A 119 -29.41 8.40 -7.86
N SER A 120 -28.61 7.87 -8.79
CA SER A 120 -28.87 7.92 -10.24
C SER A 120 -29.56 6.67 -10.79
N VAL A 121 -29.37 5.51 -10.15
CA VAL A 121 -29.93 4.23 -10.61
C VAL A 121 -31.23 3.91 -9.85
N ARG A 122 -32.27 3.53 -10.58
CA ARG A 122 -33.62 3.28 -10.01
C ARG A 122 -33.70 2.00 -9.19
N SER A 123 -33.01 0.95 -9.62
CA SER A 123 -32.90 -0.33 -8.90
C SER A 123 -31.73 -0.30 -7.91
N ARG A 124 -31.99 -0.69 -6.67
CA ARG A 124 -30.93 -0.80 -5.64
C ARG A 124 -30.01 -1.99 -5.89
N GLY A 125 -30.55 -3.09 -6.40
CA GLY A 125 -29.78 -4.24 -6.87
C GLY A 125 -28.80 -3.84 -7.98
N GLU A 126 -29.28 -3.13 -8.99
CA GLU A 126 -28.48 -2.67 -10.14
C GLU A 126 -27.38 -1.69 -9.71
N ALA A 127 -27.72 -0.68 -8.91
CA ALA A 127 -26.75 0.26 -8.33
C ALA A 127 -25.63 -0.48 -7.58
N GLY A 128 -26.03 -1.48 -6.79
CA GLY A 128 -25.15 -2.34 -6.03
C GLY A 128 -24.24 -3.23 -6.88
N ALA A 129 -24.71 -3.69 -8.04
CA ALA A 129 -23.91 -4.47 -8.98
C ALA A 129 -22.86 -3.59 -9.68
N ILE A 130 -23.25 -2.39 -10.13
CA ILE A 130 -22.34 -1.41 -10.75
C ILE A 130 -21.24 -1.01 -9.75
N PHE A 131 -21.63 -0.57 -8.55
CA PHE A 131 -20.68 -0.20 -7.51
C PHE A 131 -19.80 -1.38 -7.09
N GLY A 132 -20.38 -2.59 -6.99
CA GLY A 132 -19.64 -3.81 -6.69
C GLY A 132 -18.54 -4.12 -7.70
N GLY A 133 -18.77 -3.86 -9.00
CA GLY A 133 -17.76 -4.00 -10.04
C GLY A 133 -16.63 -2.97 -9.94
N VAL A 134 -16.94 -1.71 -9.60
CA VAL A 134 -15.91 -0.68 -9.33
C VAL A 134 -15.09 -1.05 -8.09
N LEU A 135 -15.77 -1.45 -7.01
CA LEU A 135 -15.15 -1.83 -5.75
C LEU A 135 -14.25 -3.07 -5.91
N GLY A 136 -14.62 -4.03 -6.76
CA GLY A 136 -13.79 -5.20 -7.05
C GLY A 136 -12.43 -4.85 -7.67
N ARG A 137 -12.37 -3.84 -8.55
CA ARG A 137 -11.10 -3.36 -9.11
C ARG A 137 -10.27 -2.61 -8.07
N TYR A 138 -10.95 -1.79 -7.27
CA TYR A 138 -10.31 -1.10 -6.16
C TYR A 138 -9.73 -2.05 -5.11
N ASP A 139 -10.40 -3.17 -4.79
CA ASP A 139 -9.89 -4.15 -3.84
C ASP A 139 -8.52 -4.70 -4.25
N GLY A 140 -8.32 -4.98 -5.54
CA GLY A 140 -7.03 -5.42 -6.08
C GLY A 140 -5.94 -4.34 -5.92
N LEU A 141 -6.28 -3.09 -6.25
CA LEU A 141 -5.38 -1.94 -6.08
C LEU A 141 -5.05 -1.69 -4.60
N ALA A 142 -6.03 -1.82 -3.71
CA ALA A 142 -5.86 -1.62 -2.27
C ALA A 142 -4.92 -2.67 -1.67
N ILE A 143 -5.05 -3.95 -2.07
CA ILE A 143 -4.12 -5.02 -1.66
C ILE A 143 -2.70 -4.72 -2.14
N LEU A 144 -2.54 -4.27 -3.39
CA LEU A 144 -1.24 -3.86 -3.92
C LEU A 144 -0.65 -2.70 -3.09
N CYS A 145 -1.43 -1.67 -2.76
CA CYS A 145 -0.98 -0.56 -1.92
C CYS A 145 -0.56 -1.03 -0.51
N VAL A 146 -1.28 -1.98 0.10
CA VAL A 146 -0.88 -2.59 1.38
C VAL A 146 0.48 -3.25 1.28
N VAL A 147 0.73 -4.03 0.22
CA VAL A 147 2.04 -4.66 -0.01
C VAL A 147 3.13 -3.60 -0.16
N LEU A 148 2.89 -2.54 -0.94
CA LEU A 148 3.84 -1.45 -1.12
C LEU A 148 4.15 -0.74 0.20
N ILE A 149 3.13 -0.46 1.02
CA ILE A 149 3.29 0.15 2.34
C ILE A 149 4.15 -0.73 3.23
N ILE A 150 3.87 -2.04 3.29
CA ILE A 150 4.65 -2.99 4.12
C ILE A 150 6.11 -3.00 3.67
N VAL A 151 6.37 -3.19 2.38
CA VAL A 151 7.75 -3.30 1.86
C VAL A 151 8.52 -2.01 2.08
N THR A 152 7.96 -0.86 1.70
CA THR A 152 8.62 0.44 1.88
C THR A 152 8.83 0.76 3.36
N SER A 153 7.89 0.40 4.25
CA SER A 153 8.04 0.60 5.69
C SER A 153 9.16 -0.27 6.27
N VAL A 154 9.23 -1.54 5.89
CA VAL A 154 10.30 -2.46 6.33
C VAL A 154 11.66 -1.98 5.85
N LEU A 155 11.78 -1.58 4.58
CA LEU A 155 13.02 -1.03 4.01
C LEU A 155 13.45 0.24 4.75
N LYS A 156 12.51 1.16 5.04
CA LYS A 156 12.81 2.35 5.86
C LYS A 156 13.28 1.99 7.27
N ALA A 157 12.60 1.03 7.90
CA ALA A 157 12.93 0.59 9.25
C ALA A 157 14.35 0.01 9.35
N THR A 158 14.74 -0.82 8.38
CA THR A 158 16.00 -1.55 8.39
C THR A 158 17.17 -0.70 7.89
N ALA A 159 16.95 0.19 6.93
CA ALA A 159 17.99 1.00 6.32
C ALA A 159 18.25 2.32 7.07
N PHE A 160 17.23 2.94 7.67
CA PHE A 160 17.34 4.32 8.18
C PHE A 160 16.95 4.51 9.65
N GLU A 161 16.06 3.67 10.22
CA GLU A 161 15.47 3.92 11.55
C GLU A 161 16.17 3.16 12.70
N VAL A 162 17.41 2.68 12.52
CA VAL A 162 18.19 2.01 13.58
C VAL A 162 18.83 3.03 14.52
N THR A 163 18.00 3.72 15.30
CA THR A 163 18.43 4.55 16.44
C THR A 163 17.94 3.88 17.72
N GLY A 164 18.84 3.64 18.68
CA GLY A 164 18.68 2.70 19.80
C GLY A 164 17.60 3.03 20.86
N ALA A 165 16.61 3.88 20.57
CA ALA A 165 15.47 4.13 21.44
C ALA A 165 14.17 4.24 20.63
N PRO A 166 13.11 3.48 20.98
CA PRO A 166 11.83 3.57 20.31
C PRO A 166 11.16 4.92 20.61
N GLU A 167 11.19 5.82 19.63
CA GLU A 167 10.47 7.09 19.70
C GLU A 167 8.95 6.81 19.69
N THR A 168 8.20 7.43 20.61
CA THR A 168 6.74 7.21 20.72
C THR A 168 6.02 7.47 19.39
N ARG A 169 6.48 8.45 18.61
CA ARG A 169 5.98 8.76 17.26
C ARG A 169 6.05 7.54 16.34
N LEU A 170 7.17 6.84 16.31
CA LEU A 170 7.38 5.65 15.47
C LEU A 170 6.44 4.52 15.89
N VAL A 171 6.29 4.27 17.19
CA VAL A 171 5.39 3.24 17.72
C VAL A 171 3.94 3.51 17.29
N VAL A 172 3.48 4.76 17.40
CA VAL A 172 2.12 5.13 16.98
C VAL A 172 1.95 4.99 15.47
N ARG A 173 2.95 5.37 14.66
CA ARG A 173 2.93 5.17 13.20
C ARG A 173 2.80 3.70 12.85
N TRP A 174 3.60 2.82 13.45
CA TRP A 174 3.55 1.38 13.21
C TRP A 174 2.21 0.77 13.60
N LEU A 175 1.64 1.17 14.74
CA LEU A 175 0.31 0.73 15.15
C LEU A 175 -0.76 1.19 14.16
N ALA A 176 -0.71 2.45 13.71
CA ALA A 176 -1.63 2.97 12.71
C ALA A 176 -1.53 2.20 11.38
N LEU A 177 -0.32 1.90 10.91
CA LEU A 177 -0.09 1.09 9.71
C LEU A 177 -0.61 -0.34 9.88
N LEU A 178 -0.44 -0.96 11.04
CA LEU A 178 -0.97 -2.30 11.32
C LEU A 178 -2.50 -2.31 11.27
N VAL A 179 -3.14 -1.33 11.90
CA VAL A 179 -4.61 -1.17 11.87
C VAL A 179 -5.10 -0.90 10.44
N LEU A 180 -4.43 -0.01 9.71
CA LEU A 180 -4.70 0.28 8.30
C LEU A 180 -4.68 -0.98 7.45
N CYS A 181 -3.55 -1.69 7.44
CA CYS A 181 -3.34 -2.88 6.64
C CYS A 181 -4.33 -3.99 7.03
N GLY A 182 -4.53 -4.23 8.33
CA GLY A 182 -5.47 -5.24 8.81
C GLY A 182 -6.91 -4.94 8.40
N ALA A 183 -7.35 -3.68 8.55
CA ALA A 183 -8.69 -3.27 8.16
C ALA A 183 -8.90 -3.34 6.64
N THR A 184 -7.92 -2.91 5.83
CA THR A 184 -7.97 -3.03 4.37
C THR A 184 -8.01 -4.49 3.92
N LEU A 185 -7.18 -5.36 4.49
CA LEU A 185 -7.19 -6.78 4.13
C LEU A 185 -8.52 -7.43 4.51
N TYR A 186 -9.06 -7.12 5.70
CA TYR A 186 -10.39 -7.60 6.08
C TYR A 186 -11.47 -7.14 5.10
N SER A 187 -11.49 -5.85 4.72
CA SER A 187 -12.50 -5.35 3.79
C SER A 187 -12.32 -5.93 2.39
N SER A 188 -11.11 -5.87 1.83
CA SER A 188 -10.85 -6.12 0.41
C SER A 188 -10.57 -7.58 0.08
N ALA A 189 -9.96 -8.34 0.98
CA ALA A 189 -9.68 -9.76 0.75
C ALA A 189 -10.80 -10.70 1.26
N TRP A 190 -11.69 -10.23 2.15
CA TRP A 190 -12.74 -11.07 2.74
C TRP A 190 -14.15 -10.48 2.61
N ALA A 191 -14.46 -9.40 3.31
CA ALA A 191 -15.83 -8.93 3.47
C ALA A 191 -16.49 -8.49 2.14
N ASN A 192 -15.76 -7.78 1.29
CA ASN A 192 -16.24 -7.33 -0.02
C ASN A 192 -16.46 -8.50 -0.99
N PRO A 193 -15.50 -9.43 -1.20
CA PRO A 193 -15.73 -10.64 -1.98
C PRO A 193 -16.96 -11.43 -1.53
N VAL A 194 -17.10 -11.69 -0.23
CA VAL A 194 -18.24 -12.44 0.32
C VAL A 194 -19.56 -11.73 0.03
N ALA A 195 -19.64 -10.42 0.28
CA ALA A 195 -20.84 -9.64 0.00
C ALA A 195 -21.21 -9.64 -1.50
N ARG A 196 -20.21 -9.62 -2.39
CA ARG A 196 -20.44 -9.75 -3.84
C ARG A 196 -20.96 -11.13 -4.22
N THR A 197 -20.41 -12.20 -3.65
CA THR A 197 -20.86 -13.57 -3.93
C THR A 197 -22.32 -13.78 -3.51
N ILE A 198 -22.70 -13.33 -2.30
CA ILE A 198 -24.09 -13.41 -1.82
C ILE A 198 -25.04 -12.71 -2.82
N ARG A 199 -24.65 -11.52 -3.29
CA ARG A 199 -25.45 -10.75 -4.24
C ARG A 199 -25.51 -11.40 -5.62
N ALA A 200 -24.40 -11.97 -6.11
CA ALA A 200 -24.36 -12.67 -7.39
C ALA A 200 -25.20 -13.97 -7.39
N GLN A 201 -25.34 -14.62 -6.24
CA GLN A 201 -26.13 -15.84 -6.07
C GLN A 201 -27.62 -15.60 -5.82
N THR A 202 -28.05 -14.33 -5.73
CA THR A 202 -29.44 -13.96 -5.44
C THR A 202 -30.06 -13.26 -6.64
N PRO A 203 -30.75 -13.99 -7.54
CA PRO A 203 -31.64 -13.39 -8.54
C PRO A 203 -32.71 -12.53 -7.87
N ASP A 204 -33.20 -11.51 -8.57
CA ASP A 204 -34.32 -10.66 -8.14
C ASP A 204 -34.11 -10.02 -6.75
N TRP A 205 -32.90 -9.49 -6.54
CA TRP A 205 -32.49 -8.86 -5.28
C TRP A 205 -33.49 -7.82 -4.74
N ASP A 206 -34.17 -7.10 -5.64
CA ASP A 206 -35.11 -6.04 -5.27
C ASP A 206 -36.44 -6.59 -4.73
N ASP A 207 -36.87 -7.76 -5.18
CA ASP A 207 -38.12 -8.41 -4.78
C ASP A 207 -38.00 -9.22 -3.48
N LEU A 208 -36.77 -9.46 -3.01
CA LEU A 208 -36.53 -10.12 -1.74
C LEU A 208 -37.12 -9.30 -0.57
N ARG A 209 -37.84 -9.97 0.33
CA ARG A 209 -38.28 -9.36 1.59
C ARG A 209 -37.10 -8.90 2.43
N ASP A 210 -37.26 -7.77 3.13
CA ASP A 210 -36.22 -7.19 3.99
C ASP A 210 -35.73 -8.11 5.11
N ASP A 211 -36.58 -9.03 5.57
CA ASP A 211 -36.28 -9.97 6.64
C ASP A 211 -35.62 -11.28 6.17
N ALA A 212 -35.44 -11.46 4.86
CA ALA A 212 -34.82 -12.64 4.29
C ALA A 212 -33.40 -12.85 4.86
N PRO A 213 -33.01 -14.09 5.19
CA PRO A 213 -31.71 -14.39 5.81
C PRO A 213 -30.53 -13.87 4.97
N LEU A 214 -30.62 -13.97 3.64
CA LEU A 214 -29.59 -13.48 2.71
C LEU A 214 -29.41 -11.96 2.77
N ARG A 215 -30.49 -11.18 2.94
CA ARG A 215 -30.42 -9.73 3.12
C ARG A 215 -29.75 -9.37 4.44
N ARG A 216 -30.02 -10.13 5.51
CA ARG A 216 -29.38 -9.91 6.82
C ARG A 216 -27.90 -10.21 6.80
N GLU A 217 -27.50 -11.30 6.14
CA GLU A 217 -26.10 -11.68 5.99
C GLU A 217 -25.32 -10.69 5.12
N PHE A 218 -25.88 -10.29 3.98
CA PHE A 218 -25.30 -9.22 3.18
C PHE A 218 -25.16 -7.93 3.98
N ALA A 219 -26.19 -7.54 4.74
CA ALA A 219 -26.16 -6.32 5.53
C ALA A 219 -25.12 -6.38 6.67
N SER A 220 -24.89 -7.55 7.28
CA SER A 220 -23.86 -7.71 8.31
C SER A 220 -22.46 -7.55 7.70
N MET A 221 -22.18 -8.24 6.60
CA MET A 221 -20.90 -8.16 5.87
C MET A 221 -20.65 -6.74 5.33
N HIS A 222 -21.67 -6.12 4.74
CA HIS A 222 -21.57 -4.76 4.23
C HIS A 222 -21.28 -3.75 5.34
N ARG A 223 -21.97 -3.85 6.49
CA ARG A 223 -21.66 -2.99 7.66
C ARG A 223 -20.26 -3.23 8.18
N GLY A 224 -19.81 -4.49 8.25
CA GLY A 224 -18.45 -4.85 8.64
C GLY A 224 -17.41 -4.19 7.73
N SER A 225 -17.56 -4.35 6.42
CA SER A 225 -16.67 -3.73 5.43
C SER A 225 -16.66 -2.20 5.52
N ARG A 226 -17.83 -1.54 5.63
CA ARG A 226 -17.86 -0.07 5.77
C ARG A 226 -17.13 0.41 7.01
N ARG A 227 -17.32 -0.26 8.15
CA ARG A 227 -16.62 0.07 9.39
C ARG A 227 -15.11 -0.12 9.24
N ALA A 228 -14.68 -1.23 8.65
CA ALA A 228 -13.26 -1.48 8.38
C ALA A 228 -12.66 -0.41 7.46
N MET A 229 -13.38 -0.02 6.39
CA MET A 229 -12.93 1.06 5.50
C MET A 229 -12.81 2.40 6.24
N THR A 230 -13.76 2.74 7.11
CA THR A 230 -13.67 3.95 7.94
C THR A 230 -12.47 3.89 8.89
N VAL A 231 -12.25 2.77 9.57
CA VAL A 231 -11.09 2.55 10.44
C VAL A 231 -9.78 2.69 9.65
N ALA A 232 -9.71 2.09 8.46
CA ALA A 232 -8.58 2.21 7.56
C ALA A 232 -8.32 3.67 7.17
N ILE A 233 -9.34 4.45 6.79
CA ILE A 233 -9.16 5.87 6.45
C ILE A 233 -8.55 6.64 7.61
N PHE A 234 -9.09 6.53 8.82
CA PHE A 234 -8.56 7.25 9.98
C PHE A 234 -7.14 6.82 10.34
N ALA A 235 -6.88 5.50 10.36
CA ALA A 235 -5.55 4.96 10.61
C ALA A 235 -4.54 5.43 9.55
N GLY A 236 -4.95 5.47 8.27
CA GLY A 236 -4.14 5.95 7.16
C GLY A 236 -3.82 7.44 7.26
N ILE A 237 -4.78 8.29 7.66
CA ILE A 237 -4.53 9.72 7.92
C ILE A 237 -3.51 9.90 9.06
N VAL A 238 -3.68 9.16 10.16
CA VAL A 238 -2.71 9.18 11.27
C VAL A 238 -1.33 8.74 10.80
N ALA A 239 -1.25 7.64 10.04
CA ALA A 239 0.01 7.14 9.49
C ALA A 239 0.67 8.17 8.55
N MET A 240 -0.10 8.84 7.67
CA MET A 240 0.40 9.92 6.81
C MET A 240 0.94 11.10 7.63
N PHE A 241 0.22 11.53 8.66
CA PHE A 241 0.64 12.66 9.49
C PHE A 241 1.93 12.38 10.29
N LEU A 242 2.15 11.13 10.69
CA LEU A 242 3.31 10.72 11.48
C LEU A 242 4.51 10.29 10.63
N SER A 243 4.37 10.24 9.30
CA SER A 243 5.36 9.66 8.40
C SER A 243 6.52 10.56 7.99
#